data_AF-A0A3A6FFE2-F1
#
_entry.id   AF-A0A3A6FFE2-F1
#
_cell.length_a   1.000
_cell.length_b   1.000
_cell.length_c   1.000
_cell.angle_alpha   90.00
_cell.angle_beta   90.00
_cell.angle_gamma   90.00
#
_symmetry.space_group_name_H-M   'P 1'
#
loop_
_entity.id
_entity.type
_entity.pdbx_description
1 polymer ?
#
loop_
_entity_poly.entity_id
_entity_poly.type
_entity_poly.pdbx_seq_one_letter_code
_entity_poly.pdbx_strand_id
1 'polypeptide(L)' 'MSKIVFENDELLVMAMFDGGTRRRTMDQIEEILPHVQDDDEVFPLAINTLNKLKQISEAEYLSLDLESYKQEPEESV' A
#
# COMPACT_ATOMS: atom_id res chain seq x y z
N MET A 1 -20.43 -10.59 0.88
CA MET A 1 -19.19 -9.86 1.19
C MET A 1 -18.56 -9.52 -0.14
N SER A 2 -18.41 -8.24 -0.45
CA SER A 2 -17.68 -7.82 -1.66
C SER A 2 -16.22 -8.20 -1.47
N LYS A 3 -15.65 -8.98 -2.40
CA LYS A 3 -14.23 -9.29 -2.40
C LYS A 3 -13.48 -7.97 -2.62
N ILE A 4 -12.62 -7.59 -1.69
CA ILE A 4 -11.73 -6.44 -1.88
C ILE A 4 -10.69 -6.83 -2.93
N VAL A 5 -10.58 -6.02 -3.97
CA VAL A 5 -9.59 -6.19 -5.04
C VAL A 5 -8.72 -4.94 -5.04
N PHE A 6 -7.42 -5.16 -4.94
CA PHE A 6 -6.42 -4.12 -5.07
C PHE A 6 -6.04 -3.96 -6.55
N GLU A 7 -5.92 -2.71 -6.98
CA GLU A 7 -5.40 -2.35 -8.28
C GLU A 7 -3.86 -2.38 -8.26
N ASN A 8 -3.22 -2.40 -9.44
CA ASN A 8 -1.76 -2.48 -9.51
C ASN A 8 -1.07 -1.34 -8.77
N ASP A 9 -1.57 -0.12 -8.89
CA ASP A 9 -0.99 1.05 -8.23
C ASP A 9 -1.12 0.96 -6.70
N GLU A 10 -2.21 0.37 -6.19
CA GLU A 10 -2.40 0.16 -4.76
C GLU A 10 -1.47 -0.92 -4.21
N LEU A 11 -1.22 -1.99 -5.00
CA LEU A 11 -0.25 -3.04 -4.66
C LEU A 11 1.18 -2.49 -4.67
N LEU A 12 1.51 -1.59 -5.61
CA LEU A 12 2.79 -0.88 -5.64
C LEU A 12 2.97 -0.03 -4.37
N VAL A 13 1.98 0.80 -4.01
CA VAL A 13 2.02 1.59 -2.77
C VAL A 13 2.18 0.69 -1.55
N MET A 14 1.42 -0.40 -1.48
CA MET A 14 1.53 -1.34 -0.38
C MET A 14 2.91 -2.00 -0.29
N ALA A 15 3.53 -2.35 -1.42
CA ALA A 15 4.87 -2.93 -1.46
C ALA A 15 5.96 -1.91 -1.09
N MET A 16 5.82 -0.65 -1.51
CA MET A 16 6.76 0.43 -1.14
C MET A 16 6.75 0.71 0.37
N PHE A 17 5.58 0.63 1.01
CA PHE A 17 5.40 0.89 2.44
C PHE A 17 5.22 -0.40 3.27
N ASP A 18 5.58 -1.56 2.73
CA ASP A 18 5.41 -2.85 3.40
C ASP A 18 6.20 -2.89 4.72
N GLY A 19 5.48 -2.83 5.84
CA GLY A 19 6.04 -2.93 7.19
C GLY A 19 6.08 -4.36 7.74
N GLY A 20 5.79 -5.37 6.91
CA GLY A 20 5.74 -6.79 7.27
C GLY A 20 4.47 -7.22 7.99
N THR A 21 3.63 -6.28 8.43
CA THR A 21 2.29 -6.56 8.96
C THR A 21 1.30 -5.54 8.42
N ARG A 22 0.04 -5.95 8.25
CA ARG A 22 -1.05 -5.07 7.78
C ARG A 22 -1.09 -3.77 8.56
N ARG A 23 -0.90 -3.83 9.89
CA ARG A 23 -0.91 -2.65 10.76
C ARG A 23 0.26 -1.71 10.47
N ARG A 24 1.48 -2.23 10.41
CA ARG A 24 2.66 -1.39 10.14
C ARG A 24 2.59 -0.74 8.77
N THR A 25 2.13 -1.47 7.76
CA THR A 25 1.96 -0.92 6.41
C THR A 25 0.94 0.21 6.38
N MET A 26 -0.18 0.07 7.11
CA MET A 26 -1.13 1.17 7.28
C MET A 26 -0.51 2.39 7.98
N ASP A 27 0.23 2.16 9.07
CA ASP A 27 0.88 3.24 9.82
C ASP A 27 1.88 4.02 8.92
N GLN A 28 2.69 3.31 8.12
CA GLN A 28 3.64 3.92 7.18
C GLN A 28 2.95 4.70 6.04
N ILE A 29 1.82 4.20 5.51
CA ILE A 29 1.02 4.93 4.53
C ILE A 29 0.42 6.19 5.16
N GLU A 30 -0.08 6.12 6.40
CA GLU A 30 -0.62 7.29 7.11
C GLU A 30 0.46 8.37 7.35
N GLU A 31 1.72 7.97 7.57
CA GLU A 31 2.85 8.91 7.72
C GLU A 31 3.14 9.71 6.44
N ILE A 32 2.89 9.15 5.25
CA ILE A 32 3.15 9.87 3.99
C ILE A 32 1.98 10.73 3.50
N LEU A 33 0.76 10.52 4.01
CA LEU A 33 -0.42 11.30 3.62
C LEU A 33 -0.21 12.83 3.68
N PRO A 34 0.35 13.44 4.74
CA PRO A 34 0.58 14.89 4.77
C PRO A 34 1.61 15.36 3.74
N HIS A 35 2.48 14.48 3.24
CA HIS A 35 3.47 14.82 2.22
C HIS A 35 2.90 14.81 0.81
N VAL A 36 1.86 14.02 0.57
CA VAL A 36 1.23 13.87 -0.74
C VAL A 36 -0.15 14.54 -0.81
N GLN A 37 -0.60 15.23 0.24
CA GLN A 37 -1.94 15.82 0.34
C GLN A 37 -2.32 16.80 -0.77
N ASP A 38 -1.32 17.45 -1.38
CA ASP A 38 -1.49 18.42 -2.47
C ASP A 38 -1.40 17.75 -3.86
N ASP A 39 -1.16 16.44 -3.91
CA ASP A 39 -1.08 15.64 -5.14
C ASP A 39 -2.43 14.97 -5.44
N ASP A 40 -3.10 15.46 -6.49
CA ASP A 40 -4.43 15.02 -6.90
C ASP A 40 -4.48 13.55 -7.40
N GLU A 41 -3.33 12.92 -7.66
CA GLU A 41 -3.25 11.53 -8.10
C GLU A 41 -2.77 10.61 -6.96
N VAL A 42 -1.72 11.00 -6.25
CA VAL A 42 -1.09 10.17 -5.21
C VAL A 42 -1.88 10.17 -3.90
N PHE A 43 -2.46 11.32 -3.49
CA PHE A 43 -3.27 11.37 -2.28
C PHE A 43 -4.47 10.43 -2.31
N PRO A 44 -5.36 10.47 -3.34
CA PRO A 44 -6.49 9.56 -3.37
C PRO A 44 -6.06 8.09 -3.49
N LEU A 45 -4.95 7.80 -4.17
CA LEU A 45 -4.40 6.44 -4.26
C LEU A 45 -3.98 5.90 -2.89
N ALA A 46 -3.22 6.68 -2.12
CA ALA A 46 -2.77 6.31 -0.78
C ALA A 46 -3.96 6.11 0.17
N ILE A 47 -4.95 7.02 0.14
CA ILE A 47 -6.18 6.92 0.93
C ILE A 47 -7.00 5.68 0.55
N ASN A 48 -7.15 5.39 -0.74
CA ASN A 48 -7.92 4.23 -1.21
C ASN A 48 -7.26 2.91 -0.77
N THR A 49 -5.94 2.81 -0.96
CA THR A 49 -5.13 1.68 -0.49
C THR A 49 -5.32 1.44 1.01
N LEU A 50 -5.23 2.51 1.81
CA LEU A 50 -5.42 2.47 3.25
C LEU A 50 -6.84 2.02 3.64
N ASN A 51 -7.87 2.52 2.96
CA ASN A 51 -9.26 2.13 3.22
C ASN A 51 -9.51 0.65 2.91
N LYS A 52 -8.96 0.13 1.80
CA LYS A 52 -9.04 -1.29 1.47
C LYS A 52 -8.27 -2.16 2.47
N LEU A 53 -7.09 -1.72 2.92
CA LEU A 53 -6.32 -2.39 3.99
C LEU A 53 -7.08 -2.49 5.32
N LYS A 54 -7.92 -1.50 5.63
CA LYS A 54 -8.80 -1.51 6.82
C LYS A 54 -9.92 -2.55 6.71
N GLN A 55 -10.27 -2.98 5.50
CA GLN A 55 -11.37 -3.92 5.22
C GLN A 55 -10.93 -5.39 5.13
N ILE A 56 -9.63 -5.66 4.98
CA ILE A 56 -9.09 -7.02 4.93
C ILE A 56 -8.47 -7.45 6.26
N SER A 57 -8.40 -8.77 6.45
CA SER A 57 -7.72 -9.38 7.60
C SER A 57 -6.18 -9.42 7.40
N GLU A 58 -5.43 -9.66 8.49
CA GLU A 58 -3.97 -9.85 8.39
C GLU A 58 -3.62 -11.10 7.56
N ALA A 59 -4.43 -12.16 7.63
CA ALA A 59 -4.24 -13.35 6.80
C ALA A 59 -4.43 -13.06 5.31
N GLU A 60 -5.39 -12.23 4.94
CA GLU A 60 -5.58 -11.78 3.56
C GLU A 60 -4.42 -10.89 3.10
N TYR A 61 -3.94 -9.98 3.95
CA TYR A 61 -2.76 -9.16 3.67
C TYR A 61 -1.53 -10.03 3.36
N LEU A 62 -1.24 -11.01 4.22
CA LEU A 62 -0.10 -11.92 4.04
C LEU A 62 -0.25 -12.86 2.84
N SER A 63 -1.45 -12.98 2.28
CA SER A 63 -1.69 -13.73 1.05
C SER A 63 -1.46 -12.92 -0.23
N LEU A 64 -1.26 -11.60 -0.11
CA LEU A 64 -0.93 -10.73 -1.24
C LEU A 64 0.52 -10.98 -1.67
N ASP A 65 0.72 -11.19 -2.97
CA ASP A 65 2.05 -11.25 -3.57
C ASP A 65 2.57 -9.83 -3.76
N LEU A 66 3.19 -9.28 -2.72
CA LEU A 66 3.84 -7.95 -2.77
C LEU A 66 5.27 -8.03 -3.32
N GLU A 67 5.88 -9.22 -3.39
CA GLU A 67 7.26 -9.37 -3.87
C GLU A 67 7.39 -8.95 -5.33
N SER A 68 6.40 -9.27 -6.16
CA SER A 68 6.33 -8.85 -7.57
C SER A 68 6.23 -7.33 -7.77
N TYR A 69 5.87 -6.58 -6.72
CA TYR A 69 5.67 -5.13 -6.74
C TYR A 69 6.77 -4.37 -6.00
N LYS A 70 7.71 -5.07 -5.34
CA LYS A 70 8.88 -4.44 -4.75
C LYS A 70 9.73 -3.87 -5.87
N GLN A 71 9.91 -2.55 -5.87
CA GLN A 71 10.85 -1.92 -6.78
C GLN A 71 12.26 -2.37 -6.39
N GLU A 72 13.02 -2.90 -7.35
CA GLU A 72 14.44 -3.16 -7.13
C GLU A 72 15.09 -1.85 -6.68
N PRO A 73 15.94 -1.85 -5.64
CA PRO A 73 16.69 -0.65 -5.31
C PRO A 73 17.50 -0.31 -6.57
N GLU A 74 17.29 0.89 -7.14
CA GLU A 74 18.14 1.35 -8.23
C GLU A 74 19.59 1.27 -7.74
N GLU A 75 20.37 0.32 -8.29
CA GLU A 75 21.81 0.30 -8.14
C GLU A 75 22.29 1.67 -8.64
N SER A 76 22.75 2.52 -7.71
CA SER A 76 23.43 3.76 -8.09
C SER A 76 24.72 3.36 -8.82
N VAL A 77 24.66 3.38 -10.15
CA VAL A 77 25.83 3.23 -11.04
C VAL A 77 26.71 4.47 -10.96
#